data_AF-A0A2D5UJP9-F1
#
_entry.id   AF-A0A2D5UJP9-F1
#
_cell.length_a   1.000
_cell.length_b   1.000
_cell.length_c   1.000
_cell.angle_alpha   90.00
_cell.angle_beta   90.00
_cell.angle_gamma   90.00
#
_symmetry.space_group_name_H-M   'P 1'
#
loop_
_entity.id
_entity.type
_entity.pdbx_description
1 polymer ?
#
loop_
_entity_poly.entity_id
_entity_poly.type
_entity_poly.pdbx_seq_one_letter_code
_entity_poly.pdbx_strand_id
1 'polypeptide(L)'
;MISYGLPATDMFQDISSKMLDDKFPDKRYIRDNYKGSGIISLTYRHVSKNELMLWGINVDFNQTIGEIYNVGQLAGELKRRFLTIAIEGQYRYQNMNKIQLYSGLGVGYSFGKETLTPSASSEKVSSTGSINRLAWQINAIGVRIGSSIAGFVEFGYGYRGIVNAGISVQLY
;
A
#
# COMPACT_ATOMS: atom_id res chain seq x y z
N MET A 1 -3.59 9.37 12.51
CA MET A 1 -2.93 8.06 12.73
C MET A 1 -1.81 7.96 11.72
N ILE A 2 -0.64 7.49 12.15
CA ILE A 2 0.50 7.21 11.25
C ILE A 2 0.81 5.74 11.40
N SER A 3 0.99 5.04 10.29
CA SER A 3 1.36 3.62 10.30
C SER A 3 2.29 3.21 9.18
N TYR A 4 2.82 2.02 9.38
CA TYR A 4 3.68 1.33 8.46
C TYR A 4 3.10 -0.05 8.14
N GLY A 5 2.88 -0.30 6.84
CA GLY A 5 2.27 -1.51 6.31
C GLY A 5 3.26 -2.41 5.58
N LEU A 6 3.14 -3.73 5.80
CA LEU A 6 3.90 -4.79 5.15
C LEU A 6 3.00 -6.00 4.82
N PRO A 7 3.31 -6.79 3.79
CA PRO A 7 4.24 -6.48 2.71
C PRO A 7 3.70 -5.35 1.81
N ALA A 8 4.56 -4.79 0.95
CA ALA A 8 4.14 -3.81 -0.04
C ALA A 8 3.14 -4.44 -1.03
N THR A 9 2.16 -3.66 -1.47
CA THR A 9 1.07 -4.10 -2.37
C THR A 9 1.53 -4.76 -3.66
N ASP A 10 2.58 -4.22 -4.27
CA ASP A 10 3.19 -4.74 -5.50
C ASP A 10 3.86 -6.12 -5.30
N MET A 11 4.00 -6.61 -4.06
CA MET A 11 4.57 -7.94 -3.80
C MET A 11 3.53 -9.06 -3.84
N PHE A 12 2.24 -8.75 -3.71
CA PHE A 12 1.17 -9.76 -3.64
C PHE A 12 -0.01 -9.47 -4.57
N GLN A 13 -0.06 -8.30 -5.19
CA GLN A 13 -1.01 -7.99 -6.25
C GLN A 13 -0.28 -7.85 -7.57
N ASP A 14 -0.76 -8.56 -8.59
CA ASP A 14 -0.28 -8.36 -9.94
C ASP A 14 -0.74 -6.99 -10.45
N ILE A 15 0.22 -6.09 -10.68
CA ILE A 15 -0.02 -4.77 -11.23
C ILE A 15 0.41 -4.78 -12.69
N SER A 16 -0.58 -4.83 -13.59
CA SER A 16 -0.38 -4.69 -15.03
C SER A 16 0.18 -3.30 -15.37
N SER A 17 1.16 -3.29 -16.27
CA SER A 17 1.87 -2.10 -16.72
C SER A 17 1.84 -2.05 -18.24
N LYS A 18 1.27 -0.99 -18.79
CA LYS A 18 1.29 -0.74 -20.25
C LYS A 18 2.71 -0.51 -20.77
N MET A 19 3.61 0.05 -19.95
CA MET A 19 5.00 0.28 -20.34
C MET A 19 5.78 -1.03 -20.47
N LEU A 20 5.58 -1.97 -19.53
CA LEU A 20 6.21 -3.29 -19.62
C LEU A 20 5.61 -4.14 -20.75
N ASP A 21 4.30 -4.07 -20.94
CA ASP A 21 3.62 -4.77 -22.04
C ASP A 21 4.12 -4.27 -23.42
N ASP A 22 4.40 -2.97 -23.56
CA ASP A 22 4.99 -2.38 -24.78
C ASP A 22 6.48 -2.80 -24.97
N LYS A 23 7.27 -2.81 -23.89
CA LYS A 23 8.69 -3.21 -23.96
C LYS A 23 8.92 -4.71 -24.11
N PHE A 24 8.02 -5.53 -23.60
CA PHE A 24 8.11 -6.99 -23.57
C PHE A 24 6.80 -7.60 -24.08
N PRO A 25 6.51 -7.54 -25.39
CA PRO A 25 5.26 -8.03 -25.97
C PRO A 25 5.05 -9.54 -25.72
N ASP A 26 6.13 -10.31 -25.59
CA ASP A 26 6.08 -11.74 -25.27
C ASP A 26 5.75 -12.02 -23.78
N LYS A 27 5.75 -10.98 -22.92
CA LYS A 27 5.51 -11.06 -21.46
C LYS A 27 6.42 -12.05 -20.71
N ARG A 28 7.57 -12.42 -21.28
CA ARG A 28 8.54 -13.36 -20.70
C ARG A 28 9.56 -12.67 -19.80
N TYR A 29 9.07 -11.86 -18.86
CA TYR A 29 9.92 -11.22 -17.86
C TYR A 29 9.65 -11.79 -16.47
N ILE A 30 10.73 -12.03 -15.73
CA ILE A 30 10.69 -12.41 -14.32
C ILE A 30 11.18 -11.22 -13.54
N ARG A 31 10.44 -10.85 -12.50
CA ARG A 31 10.87 -9.85 -11.53
C ARG A 31 11.50 -10.59 -10.35
N ASP A 32 12.72 -10.23 -9.99
CA ASP A 32 13.46 -10.86 -8.90
C ASP A 32 14.11 -9.78 -8.02
N ASN A 33 14.57 -10.17 -6.82
CA ASN A 33 15.24 -9.30 -5.86
C ASN A 33 14.41 -8.06 -5.44
N TYR A 34 13.15 -8.28 -5.08
CA TYR A 34 12.24 -7.23 -4.64
C TYR A 34 12.67 -6.62 -3.30
N LYS A 35 12.98 -5.33 -3.31
CA LYS A 35 13.21 -4.51 -2.12
C LYS A 35 12.10 -3.47 -2.01
N GLY A 36 11.11 -3.76 -1.17
CA GLY A 36 10.04 -2.82 -0.82
C GLY A 36 10.40 -2.04 0.45
N SER A 37 10.26 -0.71 0.43
CA SER A 37 10.44 0.11 1.64
C SER A 37 9.23 0.06 2.59
N GLY A 38 8.27 -0.83 2.35
CA GLY A 38 6.96 -0.86 2.99
C GLY A 38 6.06 0.31 2.60
N ILE A 39 4.93 0.43 3.29
CA ILE A 39 3.87 1.39 3.00
C ILE A 39 3.75 2.36 4.16
N ILE A 40 3.96 3.64 3.93
CA ILE A 40 3.73 4.67 4.94
C ILE A 40 2.33 5.21 4.74
N SER A 41 1.53 5.17 5.80
CA SER A 41 0.12 5.52 5.79
C SER A 41 -0.16 6.65 6.75
N LEU A 42 -0.87 7.67 6.28
CA LEU A 42 -1.43 8.74 7.10
C LEU A 42 -2.95 8.66 7.03
N THR A 43 -3.61 8.62 8.18
CA THR A 43 -5.07 8.50 8.26
C THR A 43 -5.65 9.52 9.20
N TYR A 44 -6.67 10.23 8.75
CA TYR A 44 -7.47 11.14 9.55
C TYR A 44 -8.90 10.59 9.64
N ARG A 45 -9.38 10.31 10.85
CA ARG A 45 -10.69 9.69 11.09
C ARG A 45 -11.53 10.56 12.01
N HIS A 46 -12.81 10.63 11.71
CA HIS A 46 -13.83 11.25 12.55
C HIS A 46 -14.64 10.15 13.26
N VAL A 47 -14.87 10.33 14.57
CA VAL A 47 -15.67 9.42 15.37
C VAL A 47 -17.13 9.87 15.29
N SER A 48 -18.03 8.99 14.82
CA SER A 48 -19.46 9.31 14.78
C SER A 48 -20.06 9.29 16.19
N LYS A 49 -21.18 9.98 16.39
CA LYS A 49 -21.87 10.12 17.71
C LYS A 49 -22.16 8.80 18.43
N ASN A 50 -22.30 7.70 17.69
CA ASN A 50 -22.59 6.39 18.26
C ASN A 50 -21.33 5.66 18.75
N GLU A 51 -20.13 6.23 18.56
CA GLU A 51 -18.79 5.68 18.89
C GLU A 51 -18.42 4.32 18.26
N LEU A 52 -19.39 3.64 17.65
CA LEU A 52 -19.29 2.36 16.98
C LEU A 52 -18.76 2.49 15.54
N MET A 53 -19.07 3.59 14.87
CA MET A 53 -18.66 3.85 13.49
C MET A 53 -17.68 5.01 13.39
N LEU A 54 -16.63 4.78 12.62
CA LEU A 54 -15.65 5.79 12.26
C LEU A 54 -15.56 5.85 10.74
N TRP A 55 -15.36 7.04 10.22
CA TRP A 55 -15.04 7.23 8.81
C TRP A 55 -13.95 8.26 8.67
N GLY A 56 -13.18 8.19 7.60
CA GLY A 56 -12.03 9.05 7.45
C GLY A 56 -11.42 8.98 6.07
N ILE A 57 -10.36 9.78 5.89
CA ILE A 57 -9.52 9.78 4.71
C ILE A 57 -8.15 9.22 5.05
N ASN A 58 -7.59 8.48 4.11
CA ASN A 58 -6.30 7.84 4.19
C ASN A 58 -5.47 8.22 2.97
N VAL A 59 -4.20 8.51 3.20
CA VAL A 59 -3.20 8.75 2.17
C VAL A 59 -2.03 7.81 2.42
N ASP A 60 -1.62 7.07 1.40
CA ASP A 60 -0.58 6.05 1.51
C ASP A 60 0.49 6.26 0.45
N PHE A 61 1.73 6.13 0.88
CA PHE A 61 2.89 6.21 0.02
C PHE A 61 3.67 4.90 0.08
N ASN A 62 3.95 4.34 -1.10
CA ASN A 62 4.71 3.11 -1.26
C ASN A 62 5.80 3.33 -2.30
N GLN A 63 7.02 2.86 -1.99
CA GLN A 63 8.10 2.73 -2.96
C GLN A 63 8.63 1.29 -2.97
N THR A 64 8.72 0.72 -4.16
CA THR A 64 9.27 -0.62 -4.39
C THR A 64 10.31 -0.56 -5.49
N ILE A 65 11.44 -1.25 -5.29
CA ILE A 65 12.51 -1.42 -6.26
C ILE A 65 12.65 -2.93 -6.50
N GLY A 66 12.80 -3.35 -7.74
CA GLY A 66 13.07 -4.75 -8.07
C GLY A 66 13.81 -4.86 -9.39
N GLU A 67 14.49 -5.98 -9.61
CA GLU A 67 15.19 -6.25 -10.85
C GLU A 67 14.26 -6.96 -11.84
N ILE A 68 14.37 -6.65 -13.12
CA ILE A 68 13.66 -7.35 -14.19
C ILE A 68 14.67 -8.16 -15.00
N TYR A 69 14.39 -9.44 -15.14
CA TYR A 69 15.08 -10.37 -16.01
C TYR A 69 14.18 -10.69 -17.21
N ASN A 70 14.67 -10.48 -18.43
CA ASN A 70 13.98 -10.87 -19.66
C ASN A 70 14.76 -12.01 -20.32
N VAL A 71 14.12 -13.17 -20.54
CA VAL A 71 14.75 -14.36 -21.12
C VAL A 71 16.09 -14.72 -20.43
N GLY A 72 16.13 -14.63 -19.10
CA GLY A 72 17.32 -14.96 -18.29
C GLY A 72 18.44 -13.91 -18.27
N GLN A 73 18.29 -12.78 -18.96
CA GLN A 73 19.23 -11.66 -18.91
C GLN A 73 18.67 -10.50 -18.08
N LEU A 74 19.53 -9.84 -17.30
CA LEU A 74 19.15 -8.64 -16.53
C LEU A 74 18.78 -7.50 -17.49
N ALA A 75 17.48 -7.23 -17.58
CA ALA A 75 16.93 -6.17 -18.41
C ALA A 75 17.08 -4.79 -17.75
N GLY A 76 17.09 -4.74 -16.42
CA GLY A 76 17.31 -3.51 -15.65
C GLY A 76 16.63 -3.49 -14.29
N GLU A 77 16.69 -2.34 -13.63
CA GLU A 77 16.02 -2.05 -12.36
C GLU A 77 14.68 -1.36 -12.61
N LEU A 78 13.61 -1.90 -12.03
CA LEU A 78 12.27 -1.32 -12.03
C LEU A 78 11.99 -0.67 -10.68
N LYS A 79 11.80 0.65 -10.72
CA LYS A 79 11.37 1.43 -9.57
C LYS A 79 9.91 1.83 -9.72
N ARG A 80 9.10 1.48 -8.72
CA ARG A 80 7.67 1.82 -8.64
C ARG A 80 7.39 2.68 -7.43
N ARG A 81 6.60 3.72 -7.64
CA ARG A 81 6.10 4.61 -6.59
C ARG A 81 4.60 4.71 -6.71
N PHE A 82 3.89 4.51 -5.60
CA PHE A 82 2.45 4.63 -5.55
C PHE A 82 2.05 5.63 -4.47
N LEU A 83 1.15 6.54 -4.84
CA LEU A 83 0.42 7.42 -3.93
C LEU A 83 -1.05 7.00 -3.98
N THR A 84 -1.60 6.55 -2.87
CA THR A 84 -3.02 6.17 -2.77
C THR A 84 -3.75 7.18 -1.91
N ILE A 85 -4.95 7.55 -2.33
CA ILE A 85 -5.88 8.35 -1.55
C ILE A 85 -7.17 7.54 -1.45
N ALA A 86 -7.65 7.30 -0.24
CA ALA A 86 -8.81 6.46 0.01
C ALA A 86 -9.69 7.04 1.12
N ILE A 87 -10.97 6.69 1.04
CA ILE A 87 -11.94 6.89 2.12
C ILE A 87 -12.10 5.56 2.83
N GLU A 88 -12.04 5.58 4.16
CA GLU A 88 -12.15 4.39 5.00
C GLU A 88 -13.35 4.51 5.94
N GLY A 89 -14.05 3.39 6.13
CA GLY A 89 -15.05 3.19 7.16
C GLY A 89 -14.61 2.08 8.10
N GLN A 90 -14.82 2.26 9.40
CA GLN A 90 -14.52 1.26 10.43
C GLN A 90 -15.71 1.07 11.36
N TYR A 91 -15.89 -0.17 11.77
CA TYR A 91 -16.87 -0.59 12.73
C TYR A 91 -16.18 -1.20 13.94
N ARG A 92 -16.41 -0.63 15.12
CA ARG A 92 -15.91 -1.13 16.41
C ARG A 92 -16.93 -2.10 16.99
N TYR A 93 -16.51 -3.34 17.25
CA TYR A 93 -17.36 -4.35 17.89
C TYR A 93 -17.15 -4.39 19.40
N GLN A 94 -15.93 -4.11 19.86
CA GLN A 94 -15.60 -4.15 21.29
C GLN A 94 -14.75 -2.93 21.65
N ASN A 95 -15.23 -2.16 22.63
CA ASN A 95 -14.54 -1.02 23.19
C ASN A 95 -14.31 -1.27 24.69
N MET A 96 -13.23 -1.96 25.03
CA MET A 96 -12.79 -2.10 26.42
C MET A 96 -11.91 -0.88 26.74
N ASN A 97 -11.95 -0.36 27.98
CA ASN A 97 -11.28 0.90 28.39
C ASN A 97 -9.85 1.13 27.85
N LYS A 98 -9.08 0.07 27.58
CA LYS A 98 -7.72 0.14 27.03
C LYS A 98 -7.53 -0.58 25.70
N ILE A 99 -8.50 -1.39 25.24
CA ILE A 99 -8.37 -2.23 24.04
C ILE A 99 -9.64 -2.08 23.19
N GLN A 100 -9.45 -1.67 21.94
CA GLN A 100 -10.53 -1.51 20.97
C GLN A 100 -10.31 -2.48 19.81
N LEU A 101 -11.35 -3.26 19.51
CA LEU A 101 -11.40 -4.16 18.36
C LEU A 101 -12.33 -3.61 17.30
N TYR A 102 -11.86 -3.58 16.06
CA TYR A 102 -12.62 -3.06 14.93
C TYR A 102 -12.31 -3.82 13.65
N SER A 103 -13.23 -3.74 12.70
CA SER A 103 -12.98 -4.10 11.31
C SER A 103 -13.26 -2.89 10.44
N GLY A 104 -12.77 -2.90 9.21
CA GLY A 104 -12.96 -1.76 8.34
C GLY A 104 -12.83 -2.10 6.88
N LEU A 105 -13.29 -1.19 6.05
CA LEU A 105 -13.12 -1.25 4.61
C LEU A 105 -12.77 0.15 4.10
N GLY A 106 -11.99 0.19 3.04
CA GLY A 106 -11.55 1.40 2.38
C GLY A 106 -11.64 1.26 0.88
N VAL A 107 -12.02 2.35 0.22
CA VAL A 107 -12.03 2.45 -1.24
C VAL A 107 -11.39 3.77 -1.63
N GLY A 108 -10.60 3.75 -2.70
CA GLY A 108 -9.80 4.88 -3.10
C GLY A 108 -9.24 4.74 -4.51
N TYR A 109 -8.25 5.56 -4.77
CA TYR A 109 -7.57 5.61 -6.05
C TYR A 109 -6.06 5.69 -5.82
N SER A 110 -5.31 4.84 -6.52
CA SER A 110 -3.86 4.81 -6.51
C SER A 110 -3.29 5.41 -7.79
N PHE A 111 -2.41 6.39 -7.63
CA PHE A 111 -1.59 6.99 -8.67
C PHE A 111 -0.18 6.41 -8.57
N GLY A 112 0.22 5.67 -9.60
CA GLY A 112 1.48 4.97 -9.71
C GLY A 112 2.36 5.59 -10.77
N LYS A 113 3.65 5.68 -10.49
CA LYS A 113 4.70 5.94 -11.47
C LYS A 113 5.67 4.78 -11.45
N GLU A 114 6.05 4.31 -12.61
CA GLU A 114 7.08 3.29 -12.77
C GLU A 114 8.20 3.80 -13.66
N THR A 115 9.43 3.46 -13.32
CA THR A 115 10.62 3.82 -14.07
C THR A 115 11.45 2.56 -14.23
N LEU A 116 11.71 2.18 -15.47
CA LEU A 116 12.64 1.09 -15.81
C LEU A 116 13.97 1.71 -16.22
N THR A 117 14.97 1.52 -15.37
CA THR A 117 16.36 1.87 -15.65
C THR A 117 17.07 0.65 -16.22
N PRO A 118 17.47 0.66 -17.50
CA PRO A 118 18.14 -0.48 -18.13
C PRO A 118 19.49 -0.78 -17.45
N SER A 119 19.93 -2.04 -17.57
CA SER A 119 21.24 -2.46 -17.07
C SER A 119 22.37 -1.65 -17.74
N ALA A 120 23.47 -1.41 -17.03
CA ALA A 120 24.61 -0.63 -17.53
C ALA A 120 25.26 -1.23 -18.81
N SER A 121 25.00 -2.52 -19.08
CA SER A 121 25.40 -3.23 -20.28
C SER A 121 24.45 -3.05 -21.48
N SER A 122 23.34 -2.32 -21.31
CA SER A 122 22.35 -2.07 -22.36
C SER A 122 22.45 -0.62 -22.85
N GLU A 123 22.56 -0.39 -24.16
CA GLU A 123 22.47 0.94 -24.79
C GLU A 123 21.05 1.56 -24.76
N LYS A 124 20.14 0.97 -23.99
CA LYS A 124 18.73 1.39 -23.95
C LYS A 124 18.57 2.61 -23.07
N VAL A 125 17.60 3.46 -23.41
CA VAL A 125 17.21 4.61 -22.59
C VAL A 125 16.19 4.18 -21.51
N SER A 126 16.22 4.85 -20.36
CA SER A 126 15.24 4.70 -19.29
C SER A 126 13.82 4.94 -19.79
N SER A 127 12.86 4.12 -19.37
CA SER A 127 11.45 4.28 -19.72
C SER A 127 10.63 4.59 -18.49
N THR A 128 9.62 5.45 -18.63
CA THR A 128 8.72 5.83 -17.54
C THR A 128 7.28 5.56 -17.95
N GLY A 129 6.51 4.95 -17.04
CA GLY A 129 5.09 4.68 -17.19
C GLY A 129 4.28 5.26 -16.04
N SER A 130 2.98 5.47 -16.28
CA SER A 130 2.02 5.82 -15.23
C SER A 130 1.00 4.70 -15.08
N ILE A 131 0.69 4.33 -13.83
CA ILE A 131 -0.25 3.27 -13.48
C ILE A 131 -1.32 3.89 -12.59
N ASN A 132 -2.55 4.01 -13.07
CA ASN A 132 -3.66 4.52 -12.28
C ASN A 132 -4.68 3.40 -12.08
N ARG A 133 -5.09 3.16 -10.83
CA ARG A 133 -6.03 2.07 -10.52
C ARG A 133 -6.94 2.40 -9.33
N LEU A 134 -8.11 1.80 -9.34
CA LEU A 134 -8.96 1.76 -8.15
C LEU A 134 -8.27 0.94 -7.06
N ALA A 135 -8.27 1.50 -5.86
CA ALA A 135 -7.67 0.92 -4.68
C ALA A 135 -8.77 0.50 -3.72
N TRP A 136 -8.62 -0.67 -3.11
CA TRP A 136 -9.52 -1.13 -2.07
C TRP A 136 -8.70 -1.77 -0.96
N GLN A 137 -9.24 -1.72 0.25
CA GLN A 137 -8.65 -2.29 1.44
C GLN A 137 -9.76 -2.88 2.29
N ILE A 138 -9.57 -4.10 2.76
CA ILE A 138 -10.45 -4.73 3.73
C ILE A 138 -9.58 -5.05 4.95
N ASN A 139 -9.91 -4.47 6.09
CA ASN A 139 -9.30 -4.79 7.37
C ASN A 139 -10.21 -5.80 8.08
N ALA A 140 -9.78 -7.06 8.10
CA ALA A 140 -10.49 -8.13 8.78
C ALA A 140 -10.55 -7.88 10.29
N ILE A 141 -9.40 -7.53 10.89
CA ILE A 141 -9.32 -7.24 12.33
C ILE A 141 -8.28 -6.16 12.61
N GLY A 142 -8.65 -5.19 13.42
CA GLY A 142 -7.79 -4.14 13.94
C GLY A 142 -7.88 -4.09 15.45
N VAL A 143 -6.72 -3.99 16.09
CA VAL A 143 -6.58 -3.86 17.54
C VAL A 143 -5.92 -2.52 17.83
N ARG A 144 -6.56 -1.70 18.66
CA ARG A 144 -6.00 -0.44 19.16
C ARG A 144 -5.87 -0.51 20.68
N ILE A 145 -4.68 -0.21 21.20
CA ILE A 145 -4.34 -0.31 22.61
C ILE A 145 -3.84 1.04 23.11
N GLY A 146 -4.57 1.66 24.04
CA GLY A 146 -4.24 2.95 24.65
C GLY A 146 -5.41 3.93 24.70
N SER A 147 -5.17 5.11 25.28
CA SER A 147 -6.15 6.20 25.42
C SER A 147 -5.88 7.35 24.44
N SER A 148 -5.21 8.43 24.86
CA SER A 148 -4.89 9.59 24.00
C SER A 148 -3.83 9.26 22.95
N ILE A 149 -2.81 8.51 23.33
CA ILE A 149 -1.81 7.93 22.42
C ILE A 149 -2.01 6.43 22.50
N ALA A 150 -2.36 5.82 21.38
CA ALA A 150 -2.66 4.39 21.32
C ALA A 150 -1.92 3.76 20.15
N GLY A 151 -1.24 2.65 20.42
CA GLY A 151 -0.69 1.80 19.38
C GLY A 151 -1.82 1.04 18.69
N PHE A 152 -1.70 0.78 17.40
CA PHE A 152 -2.65 -0.06 16.69
C PHE A 152 -1.97 -1.02 15.74
N VAL A 153 -2.63 -2.15 15.51
CA VAL A 153 -2.26 -3.15 14.52
C VAL A 153 -3.51 -3.56 13.76
N GLU A 154 -3.46 -3.51 12.44
CA GLU A 154 -4.53 -3.87 11.51
C GLU A 154 -4.05 -5.02 10.63
N PHE A 155 -4.86 -6.07 10.58
CA PHE A 155 -4.72 -7.18 9.65
C PHE A 155 -5.80 -7.04 8.58
N GLY A 156 -5.37 -6.98 7.33
CA GLY A 156 -6.24 -6.76 6.20
C GLY A 156 -5.65 -7.27 4.90
N TYR A 157 -6.26 -6.86 3.80
CA TYR A 157 -5.80 -7.13 2.46
C TYR A 157 -6.19 -5.98 1.55
N GLY A 158 -5.23 -5.45 0.80
CA GLY A 158 -5.45 -4.35 -0.13
C GLY A 158 -4.29 -3.37 -0.21
N TYR A 159 -4.59 -2.11 -0.54
CA TYR A 159 -3.57 -1.08 -0.82
C TYR A 159 -2.63 -0.73 0.35
N ARG A 160 -2.96 -1.11 1.59
CA ARG A 160 -2.21 -0.84 2.82
C ARG A 160 -1.35 -2.02 3.28
N GLY A 161 -1.35 -3.11 2.51
CA GLY A 161 -0.64 -4.34 2.83
C GLY A 161 -1.52 -5.33 3.61
N ILE A 162 -0.86 -6.36 4.16
CA ILE A 162 -1.54 -7.41 4.94
C ILE A 162 -1.55 -7.06 6.42
N VAL A 163 -0.42 -6.58 6.93
CA VAL A 163 -0.24 -6.19 8.33
C VAL A 163 0.18 -4.74 8.36
N ASN A 164 -0.53 -3.92 9.12
CA ASN A 164 -0.24 -2.51 9.27
C ASN A 164 -0.19 -2.18 10.75
N ALA A 165 0.90 -1.57 11.21
CA ALA A 165 1.06 -1.20 12.61
C ALA A 165 1.47 0.25 12.73
N GLY A 166 1.03 0.92 13.79
CA GLY A 166 1.30 2.34 13.94
C GLY A 166 0.83 2.95 15.24
N ILE A 167 0.85 4.28 15.25
CA ILE A 167 0.45 5.09 16.40
C ILE A 167 -0.72 5.97 16.00
N SER A 168 -1.73 5.99 16.86
CA SER A 168 -2.90 6.82 16.77
C SER A 168 -2.88 7.84 17.90
N VAL A 169 -3.13 9.10 17.54
CA VAL A 169 -3.35 10.17 18.51
C VAL A 169 -4.80 10.58 18.37
N GLN A 170 -5.51 10.57 19.49
CA GLN A 170 -6.88 11.06 19.58
C GLN A 170 -6.83 12.42 20.25
N LEU A 171 -7.16 13.46 19.48
CA LEU A 171 -7.36 14.80 19.98
C LEU A 171 -8.80 14.87 20.49
N TYR A 172 -8.97 15.30 21.74
CA TYR A 172 -10.27 15.49 22.41
C TYR A 172 -11.02 16.70 21.86
#